data_AF-A0A496Q5C6-F1
#
_entry.id   AF-A0A496Q5C6-F1
#
_cell.length_a   1.000
_cell.length_b   1.000
_cell.length_c   1.000
_cell.angle_alpha   90.00
_cell.angle_beta   90.00
_cell.angle_gamma   90.00
#
_symmetry.space_group_name_H-M   'P 1'
#
loop_
_entity.id
_entity.type
_entity.pdbx_description
1 polymer ?
#
loop_
_entity_poly.entity_id
_entity_poly.type
_entity_poly.pdbx_seq_one_letter_code
_entity_poly.pdbx_strand_id
1 'polypeptide(L)'
;MKNRILNPSVFSLMATVLVLSAQAGEMFEGTIHYALKSGGEPVNMVHYVKGNQMRIEVPLQGSTTAASIVDFDTREITVLMPDQHMYMVMPMPDTTDGGRGTVDFRTSNEVQTILGYSCTKYLMSYGERTVEVWATKGLGRYLASSNLTQGRENRSAWESRLADEGLFPLRVIETDKSGDEVFALEVTKVEENPVDDLLFTLPEGYRRFEMPSMGGLPFGQ
;
A
#
# COMPACT_ATOMS: atom_id res chain seq x y z
N MET A 1 -70.92 8.58 43.24
CA MET A 1 -71.15 7.50 42.26
C MET A 1 -70.66 7.98 40.90
N LYS A 2 -69.72 7.24 40.25
CA LYS A 2 -69.46 7.13 38.79
C LYS A 2 -69.18 8.45 38.02
N ASN A 3 -68.21 8.66 37.13
CA ASN A 3 -67.19 7.90 36.39
C ASN A 3 -66.15 8.95 35.89
N ARG A 4 -64.83 8.67 35.90
CA ARG A 4 -63.93 8.52 34.72
C ARG A 4 -64.49 9.11 33.41
N ILE A 5 -63.74 9.89 32.62
CA ILE A 5 -62.70 9.42 31.69
C ILE A 5 -61.73 10.59 31.35
N LEU A 6 -60.43 10.36 31.53
CA LEU A 6 -59.33 11.09 30.86
C LEU A 6 -59.18 10.57 29.43
N ASN A 7 -58.83 11.46 28.47
CA ASN A 7 -57.90 11.14 27.39
C ASN A 7 -57.38 12.42 26.67
N PRO A 8 -56.30 12.39 25.89
CA PRO A 8 -54.96 12.62 26.42
C PRO A 8 -54.12 13.60 25.58
N SER A 9 -53.01 14.00 26.17
CA SER A 9 -51.91 14.77 25.60
C SER A 9 -51.39 14.21 24.27
N VAL A 10 -51.26 15.06 23.26
CA VAL A 10 -50.50 14.79 22.04
C VAL A 10 -49.03 15.13 22.32
N PHE A 11 -48.24 14.13 22.69
CA PHE A 11 -46.78 14.23 22.72
C PHE A 11 -46.26 13.80 21.34
N SER A 12 -45.82 14.79 20.54
CA SER A 12 -45.20 14.54 19.25
C SER A 12 -43.79 13.99 19.46
N LEU A 13 -43.60 12.69 19.21
CA LEU A 13 -42.31 12.01 19.28
C LEU A 13 -41.55 12.25 17.96
N MET A 14 -40.56 13.15 17.98
CA MET A 14 -39.63 13.36 16.87
C MET A 14 -38.58 12.23 16.91
N ALA A 15 -38.76 11.22 16.06
CA ALA A 15 -37.82 10.11 15.92
C ALA A 15 -36.60 10.59 15.13
N THR A 16 -35.49 10.86 15.83
CA THR A 16 -34.17 11.03 15.20
C THR A 16 -33.71 9.67 14.67
N VAL A 17 -33.84 9.45 13.37
CA VAL A 17 -33.23 8.30 12.70
C VAL A 17 -31.72 8.54 12.68
N LEU A 18 -31.01 7.95 13.65
CA LEU A 18 -29.57 7.74 13.55
C LEU A 18 -29.34 6.73 12.43
N VAL A 19 -29.00 7.23 11.24
CA VAL A 19 -28.42 6.40 10.19
C VAL A 19 -27.04 6.00 10.68
N LEU A 20 -26.94 4.84 11.35
CA LEU A 20 -25.67 4.13 11.43
C LEU A 20 -25.36 3.70 10.00
N SER A 21 -24.57 4.51 9.29
CA SER A 21 -23.85 4.00 8.13
C SER A 21 -23.01 2.84 8.66
N ALA A 22 -23.47 1.63 8.38
CA ALA A 22 -22.61 0.46 8.47
C ALA A 22 -21.46 0.75 7.51
N GLN A 23 -20.31 1.17 8.03
CA GLN A 23 -19.05 1.16 7.30
C GLN A 23 -18.70 -0.34 7.12
N ALA A 24 -19.46 -1.01 6.25
CA ALA A 24 -18.96 -2.21 5.62
C ALA A 24 -17.67 -1.78 4.92
N GLY A 25 -16.57 -2.46 5.23
CA GLY A 25 -15.23 -2.06 4.82
C GLY A 25 -15.11 -2.01 3.30
N GLU A 26 -15.44 -0.86 2.71
CA GLU A 26 -15.08 -0.54 1.35
C GLU A 26 -13.56 -0.57 1.29
N MET A 27 -13.04 -1.41 0.40
CA MET A 27 -11.62 -1.40 0.08
C MET A 27 -11.28 0.00 -0.43
N PHE A 28 -10.14 0.53 0.00
CA PHE A 28 -9.69 1.84 -0.43
C PHE A 28 -9.66 1.93 -1.97
N GLU A 29 -10.21 3.02 -2.50
CA GLU A 29 -10.12 3.39 -3.91
C GLU A 29 -9.61 4.83 -3.99
N GLY A 30 -8.54 5.04 -4.75
CA GLY A 30 -7.94 6.37 -4.88
C GLY A 30 -6.52 6.38 -5.39
N THR A 31 -5.94 7.57 -5.35
CA THR A 31 -4.57 7.85 -5.78
C THR A 31 -3.72 8.28 -4.59
N ILE A 32 -2.53 7.70 -4.46
CA ILE A 32 -1.58 8.00 -3.39
C ILE A 32 -0.26 8.43 -4.02
N HIS A 33 0.27 9.57 -3.58
CA HIS A 33 1.55 10.12 -4.04
C HIS A 33 2.59 9.97 -2.93
N TYR A 34 3.79 9.53 -3.30
CA TYR A 34 4.89 9.27 -2.37
C TYR A 34 6.15 9.96 -2.84
N ALA A 35 7.00 10.34 -1.90
CA ALA A 35 8.40 10.62 -2.12
C ALA A 35 9.23 9.52 -1.44
N LEU A 36 10.13 8.89 -2.20
CA LEU A 36 11.07 7.89 -1.69
C LEU A 36 12.49 8.42 -1.86
N LYS A 37 13.28 8.35 -0.80
CA LYS A 37 14.68 8.76 -0.79
C LYS A 37 15.53 7.62 -0.25
N SER A 38 16.57 7.25 -1.00
CA SER A 38 17.51 6.19 -0.63
C SER A 38 18.92 6.64 -1.03
N GLY A 39 19.37 7.75 -0.43
CA GLY A 39 20.47 8.56 -0.96
C GLY A 39 20.06 9.35 -2.22
N GLY A 40 20.83 10.40 -2.54
CA GLY A 40 20.53 11.26 -3.69
C GLY A 40 19.23 12.06 -3.56
N GLU A 41 18.65 12.42 -4.70
CA GLU A 41 17.39 13.17 -4.79
C GLU A 41 16.17 12.25 -4.59
N PRO A 42 15.09 12.73 -3.95
CA PRO A 42 13.85 11.97 -3.82
C PRO A 42 13.23 11.62 -5.17
N VAL A 43 12.72 10.40 -5.29
CA VAL A 43 11.92 9.93 -6.41
C VAL A 43 10.45 9.99 -6.02
N ASN A 44 9.66 10.74 -6.78
CA ASN A 44 8.23 10.85 -6.56
C ASN A 44 7.51 9.75 -7.36
N MET A 45 6.67 8.96 -6.71
CA MET A 45 5.90 7.88 -7.34
C MET A 45 4.41 8.03 -7.07
N VAL A 46 3.60 7.43 -7.93
CA VAL A 46 2.13 7.46 -7.82
C VAL A 46 1.60 6.04 -7.80
N HIS A 47 0.76 5.73 -6.81
CA HIS A 47 0.00 4.49 -6.75
C HIS A 47 -1.48 4.79 -7.00
N TYR A 48 -2.10 4.02 -7.86
CA TYR A 48 -3.55 3.98 -8.04
C TYR A 48 -4.06 2.68 -7.43
N VAL A 49 -5.07 2.76 -6.59
CA VAL A 49 -5.63 1.60 -5.87
C VAL A 49 -7.11 1.52 -6.19
N LYS A 50 -7.58 0.32 -6.53
CA LYS A 50 -8.98 0.02 -6.72
C LYS A 50 -9.26 -1.41 -6.28
N GLY A 51 -9.83 -1.55 -5.09
CA GLY A 51 -10.08 -2.88 -4.51
C GLY A 51 -8.78 -3.70 -4.38
N ASN A 52 -8.75 -4.84 -5.06
CA ASN A 52 -7.60 -5.75 -5.08
C ASN A 52 -6.60 -5.50 -6.22
N GLN A 53 -6.74 -4.39 -6.95
CA GLN A 53 -5.81 -3.98 -7.99
C GLN A 53 -5.03 -2.73 -7.58
N MET A 54 -3.76 -2.70 -7.95
CA MET A 54 -2.88 -1.55 -7.72
C MET A 54 -2.04 -1.30 -8.96
N ARG A 55 -1.94 -0.04 -9.38
CA ARG A 55 -1.00 0.40 -10.42
C ARG A 55 0.04 1.28 -9.79
N ILE A 56 1.31 1.02 -10.09
CA ILE A 56 2.45 1.77 -9.58
C ILE A 56 3.14 2.43 -10.76
N GLU A 57 3.28 3.75 -10.70
CA GLU A 57 3.97 4.56 -11.70
C GLU A 57 5.20 5.22 -11.06
N VAL A 58 6.36 4.93 -11.65
CA VAL A 58 7.65 5.49 -11.24
C VAL A 58 8.22 6.30 -12.41
N PRO A 59 8.40 7.61 -12.27
CA PRO A 59 9.06 8.41 -13.28
C PRO A 59 10.54 7.96 -13.38
N LEU A 60 10.98 7.70 -14.60
CA LEU A 60 12.38 7.46 -14.92
C LEU A 60 13.02 8.78 -15.40
N GLN A 61 14.34 8.78 -15.59
CA GLN A 61 15.01 9.94 -16.20
C GLN A 61 14.41 10.23 -17.59
N GLY A 62 14.14 11.51 -17.87
CA GLY A 62 13.50 11.95 -19.12
C GLY A 62 11.98 12.03 -19.00
N SER A 63 11.27 11.60 -20.05
CA SER A 63 9.79 11.59 -20.10
C SER A 63 9.19 10.19 -19.98
N THR A 64 10.01 9.17 -19.69
CA THR A 64 9.56 7.78 -19.57
C THR A 64 9.06 7.51 -18.15
N THR A 65 7.90 6.89 -18.04
CA THR A 65 7.36 6.40 -16.77
C THR A 65 7.31 4.88 -16.81
N ALA A 66 7.96 4.23 -15.85
CA ALA A 66 7.77 2.79 -15.65
C ALA A 66 6.42 2.57 -14.95
N ALA A 67 5.65 1.61 -15.44
CA ALA A 67 4.36 1.28 -14.86
C ALA A 67 4.27 -0.22 -14.58
N SER A 68 3.71 -0.58 -13.43
CA SER A 68 3.39 -1.95 -13.07
C SER A 68 1.95 -2.04 -12.60
N ILE A 69 1.23 -3.09 -13.02
CA ILE A 69 -0.11 -3.42 -12.55
C ILE A 69 0.01 -4.66 -11.68
N VAL A 70 -0.59 -4.61 -10.51
CA VAL A 70 -0.58 -5.65 -9.49
C VAL A 70 -2.00 -6.11 -9.31
N ASP A 71 -2.23 -7.40 -9.49
CA ASP A 71 -3.52 -8.03 -9.26
C ASP A 71 -3.38 -8.99 -8.07
N PHE A 72 -4.05 -8.65 -6.96
CA PHE A 72 -3.98 -9.44 -5.74
C PHE A 72 -4.89 -10.67 -5.76
N ASP A 73 -5.88 -10.73 -6.66
CA ASP A 73 -6.74 -11.89 -6.83
C ASP A 73 -6.04 -12.98 -7.63
N THR A 74 -5.36 -12.63 -8.73
CA THR A 74 -4.58 -13.58 -9.54
C THR A 74 -3.15 -13.79 -9.02
N ARG A 75 -2.69 -12.94 -8.09
CA ARG A 75 -1.29 -12.90 -7.60
C ARG A 75 -0.30 -12.70 -8.74
N GLU A 76 -0.60 -11.77 -9.64
CA GLU A 76 0.25 -11.45 -10.78
C GLU A 76 0.74 -10.00 -10.71
N ILE A 77 1.95 -9.79 -11.21
CA ILE A 77 2.53 -8.47 -11.44
C ILE A 77 2.78 -8.37 -12.94
N THR A 78 2.12 -7.41 -13.58
CA THR A 78 2.31 -7.05 -14.97
C THR A 78 3.19 -5.81 -15.07
N VAL A 79 4.42 -5.98 -15.53
CA VAL A 79 5.34 -4.87 -15.78
C VAL A 79 5.15 -4.40 -17.22
N LEU A 80 4.84 -3.11 -17.39
CA LEU A 80 4.67 -2.47 -18.69
C LEU A 80 6.00 -1.87 -19.14
N MET A 81 6.35 -2.08 -20.41
CA MET A 81 7.54 -1.50 -21.06
C MET A 81 7.08 -0.64 -22.24
N PRO A 82 6.68 0.62 -22.00
CA PRO A 82 6.04 1.46 -23.02
C PRO A 82 6.88 1.67 -24.27
N ASP A 83 8.16 1.99 -24.09
CA ASP A 83 9.09 2.24 -25.20
C ASP A 83 9.23 1.03 -26.14
N GLN A 84 9.01 -0.17 -25.61
CA GLN A 84 9.11 -1.44 -26.35
C GLN A 84 7.75 -1.95 -26.86
N HIS A 85 6.64 -1.32 -26.48
CA HIS A 85 5.27 -1.82 -26.71
C HIS A 85 5.12 -3.29 -26.26
N MET A 86 5.68 -3.61 -25.09
CA MET A 86 5.67 -4.94 -24.52
C MET A 86 5.25 -4.91 -23.05
N TYR A 87 4.82 -6.06 -22.56
CA TYR A 87 4.58 -6.30 -21.14
C TYR A 87 5.14 -7.64 -20.71
N MET A 88 5.43 -7.78 -19.43
CA MET A 88 5.82 -9.06 -18.84
C MET A 88 4.92 -9.34 -17.65
N VAL A 89 4.42 -10.57 -17.56
CA VAL A 89 3.65 -11.04 -16.39
C VAL A 89 4.55 -11.96 -15.59
N MET A 90 4.71 -11.64 -14.30
CA MET A 90 5.42 -12.45 -13.33
C MET A 90 4.50 -12.79 -12.16
N PRO A 91 4.65 -13.98 -11.54
CA PRO A 91 3.92 -14.28 -10.32
C PRO A 91 4.40 -13.36 -9.20
N MET A 92 3.46 -12.92 -8.36
CA MET A 92 3.79 -12.17 -7.16
C MET A 92 4.71 -13.01 -6.27
N PRO A 93 5.81 -12.44 -5.77
CA PRO A 93 6.69 -13.17 -4.89
C PRO A 93 5.96 -13.55 -3.58
N ASP A 94 6.12 -14.78 -3.14
CA ASP A 94 5.51 -15.23 -1.88
C ASP A 94 6.07 -14.43 -0.71
N THR A 95 5.20 -13.89 0.13
CA THR A 95 5.55 -13.11 1.32
C THR A 95 6.22 -13.95 2.40
N THR A 96 6.11 -15.28 2.31
CA THR A 96 6.62 -16.23 3.31
C THR A 96 8.13 -16.39 3.36
N ASP A 97 8.87 -15.91 2.35
CA ASP A 97 10.33 -16.10 2.23
C ASP A 97 11.11 -14.81 1.94
N GLY A 98 10.72 -13.70 2.58
CA GLY A 98 11.52 -12.48 2.63
C GLY A 98 12.43 -12.48 3.86
N GLY A 99 13.67 -12.95 3.72
CA GLY A 99 14.77 -12.78 4.67
C GLY A 99 14.45 -13.07 6.14
N ARG A 100 14.80 -14.27 6.62
CA ARG A 100 14.84 -14.61 8.06
C ARG A 100 15.92 -13.81 8.81
N GLY A 101 15.74 -12.49 8.90
CA GLY A 101 16.29 -11.69 9.99
C GLY A 101 15.25 -11.64 11.10
N THR A 102 15.65 -11.86 12.35
CA THR A 102 14.81 -11.54 13.49
C THR A 102 14.57 -10.02 13.49
N VAL A 103 13.38 -9.58 13.07
CA VAL A 103 12.96 -8.19 13.24
C VAL A 103 12.36 -8.06 14.62
N ASP A 104 12.93 -7.19 15.45
CA ASP A 104 12.30 -6.77 16.70
C ASP A 104 11.22 -5.74 16.36
N PHE A 105 9.99 -6.21 16.14
CA PHE A 105 8.85 -5.37 15.80
C PHE A 105 8.13 -4.95 17.08
N ARG A 106 8.10 -3.64 17.35
CA ARG A 106 7.44 -3.07 18.52
C ARG A 106 6.39 -2.06 18.08
N THR A 107 5.16 -2.31 18.47
CA THR A 107 4.09 -1.30 18.38
C THR A 107 4.26 -0.32 19.53
N SER A 108 4.18 0.98 19.26
CA SER A 108 4.11 2.00 20.30
C SER A 108 2.66 2.42 20.54
N ASN A 109 2.38 3.08 21.67
CA ASN A 109 1.06 3.65 21.95
C ASN A 109 0.89 5.05 21.34
N GLU A 110 1.85 5.51 20.52
CA GLU A 110 1.79 6.82 19.89
C GLU A 110 0.91 6.75 18.65
N VAL A 111 -0.05 7.67 18.60
CA VAL A 111 -0.96 7.85 17.48
C VAL A 111 -0.86 9.29 16.99
N GLN A 112 -0.77 9.46 15.68
CA GLN A 112 -0.72 10.76 15.03
C GLN A 112 -1.63 10.74 13.81
N THR A 113 -2.31 11.85 13.54
CA THR A 113 -3.02 12.05 12.27
C THR A 113 -2.04 12.52 11.20
N ILE A 114 -1.94 11.80 10.09
CA ILE A 114 -1.14 12.18 8.91
C ILE A 114 -2.07 12.16 7.70
N LEU A 115 -2.19 13.30 7.00
CA LEU A 115 -3.08 13.46 5.84
C LEU A 115 -4.53 13.01 6.06
N GLY A 116 -5.04 13.17 7.30
CA GLY A 116 -6.40 12.76 7.67
C GLY A 116 -6.52 11.31 8.16
N TYR A 117 -5.46 10.50 8.08
CA TYR A 117 -5.47 9.12 8.55
C TYR A 117 -4.87 9.00 9.94
N SER A 118 -5.52 8.20 10.79
CA SER A 118 -4.96 7.80 12.09
C SER A 118 -3.83 6.80 11.88
N CYS A 119 -2.61 7.21 12.22
CA CYS A 119 -1.40 6.41 12.09
C CYS A 119 -0.87 6.01 13.46
N THR A 120 -0.53 4.73 13.62
CA THR A 120 0.20 4.23 14.79
C THR A 120 1.68 4.17 14.46
N LYS A 121 2.53 4.48 15.44
CA LYS A 121 3.96 4.36 15.31
C LYS A 121 4.43 2.93 15.62
N TYR A 122 5.29 2.42 14.77
CA TYR A 122 5.98 1.15 14.90
C TYR A 122 7.48 1.39 14.87
N LEU A 123 8.19 0.70 15.75
CA LEU A 123 9.64 0.71 15.82
C LEU A 123 10.14 -0.69 15.49
N MET A 124 11.08 -0.77 14.56
CA MET A 124 11.69 -2.03 14.14
C MET A 124 13.19 -1.92 14.17
N SER A 125 13.88 -3.02 14.45
CA SER A 125 15.32 -3.12 14.25
C SER A 125 15.70 -4.45 13.63
N TYR A 126 16.74 -4.41 12.78
CA TYR A 126 17.35 -5.58 12.17
C TYR A 126 18.81 -5.28 11.84
N GLY A 127 19.72 -6.17 12.26
CA GLY A 127 21.16 -5.91 12.15
C GLY A 127 21.56 -4.61 12.85
N GLU A 128 22.21 -3.71 12.12
CA GLU A 128 22.63 -2.37 12.59
C GLU A 128 21.65 -1.26 12.19
N ARG A 129 20.44 -1.60 11.74
CA ARG A 129 19.43 -0.64 11.26
C ARG A 129 18.28 -0.51 12.24
N THR A 130 17.77 0.72 12.32
CA THR A 130 16.56 1.05 13.07
C THR A 130 15.56 1.67 12.11
N VAL A 131 14.29 1.28 12.20
CA VAL A 131 13.21 1.78 11.34
C VAL A 131 12.09 2.32 12.21
N GLU A 132 11.74 3.57 11.97
CA GLU A 132 10.51 4.17 12.47
C GLU A 132 9.47 4.18 11.35
N VAL A 133 8.29 3.63 11.61
CA VAL A 133 7.17 3.61 10.66
C VAL A 133 5.94 4.22 11.29
N TRP A 134 5.29 5.15 10.59
CA TRP A 134 3.93 5.58 10.87
C TRP A 134 3.00 4.95 9.85
N ALA A 135 2.10 4.09 10.28
CA ALA A 135 1.24 3.32 9.38
C ALA A 135 -0.23 3.29 9.81
N THR A 136 -1.11 3.09 8.83
CA THR A 136 -2.57 3.03 8.99
C THR A 136 -3.15 1.79 8.31
N LYS A 137 -4.38 1.40 8.67
CA LYS A 137 -5.15 0.37 7.95
C LYS A 137 -6.10 0.96 6.89
N GLY A 138 -6.23 2.28 6.84
CA GLY A 138 -7.23 2.98 6.02
C GLY A 138 -6.94 3.07 4.52
N LEU A 139 -5.70 2.79 4.08
CA LEU A 139 -5.27 2.93 2.68
C LEU A 139 -5.14 1.59 1.94
N GLY A 140 -5.69 0.52 2.51
CA GLY A 140 -5.58 -0.82 1.95
C GLY A 140 -4.19 -1.44 2.13
N ARG A 141 -3.85 -2.41 1.26
CA ARG A 141 -2.64 -3.22 1.39
C ARG A 141 -1.44 -2.54 0.75
N TYR A 142 -0.36 -2.38 1.51
CA TYR A 142 0.91 -1.91 0.96
C TYR A 142 1.64 -3.04 0.22
N LEU A 143 2.13 -2.73 -0.98
CA LEU A 143 3.12 -3.55 -1.66
C LEU A 143 4.49 -2.88 -1.51
N ALA A 144 5.44 -3.64 -0.97
CA ALA A 144 6.83 -3.24 -0.85
C ALA A 144 7.39 -2.74 -2.18
N SER A 145 7.99 -1.54 -2.18
CA SER A 145 8.68 -1.00 -3.37
C SER A 145 9.85 -1.88 -3.81
N SER A 146 10.47 -2.58 -2.84
CA SER A 146 11.49 -3.59 -3.09
C SER A 146 10.97 -4.74 -3.96
N ASN A 147 9.70 -5.16 -3.81
CA ASN A 147 9.12 -6.27 -4.59
C ASN A 147 9.13 -6.02 -6.11
N LEU A 148 9.17 -4.77 -6.55
CA LEU A 148 9.14 -4.41 -7.97
C LEU A 148 10.54 -4.18 -8.59
N THR A 149 11.54 -3.89 -7.78
CA THR A 149 12.83 -3.34 -8.25
C THR A 149 14.04 -4.15 -7.83
N GLN A 150 13.95 -4.89 -6.72
CA GLN A 150 15.05 -5.65 -6.15
C GLN A 150 14.50 -7.03 -5.82
N GLY A 151 14.98 -8.07 -6.53
CA GLY A 151 14.45 -9.44 -6.40
C GLY A 151 14.32 -9.94 -4.96
N ARG A 152 13.63 -11.09 -4.77
CA ARG A 152 13.17 -11.63 -3.46
C ARG A 152 14.20 -11.52 -2.31
N GLU A 153 15.51 -11.60 -2.61
CA GLU A 153 16.63 -11.56 -1.65
C GLU A 153 16.86 -10.20 -0.98
N ASN A 154 16.38 -9.09 -1.56
CA ASN A 154 16.61 -7.73 -1.06
C ASN A 154 15.35 -7.07 -0.44
N ARG A 155 14.33 -7.86 -0.10
CA ARG A 155 13.15 -7.32 0.60
C ARG A 155 13.59 -6.77 1.96
N SER A 156 13.20 -5.54 2.26
CA SER A 156 13.43 -5.01 3.60
C SER A 156 12.51 -5.75 4.57
N ALA A 157 13.06 -6.10 5.74
CA ALA A 157 12.36 -6.94 6.69
C ALA A 157 11.14 -6.21 7.31
N TRP A 158 11.15 -4.88 7.30
CA TRP A 158 10.03 -4.06 7.76
C TRP A 158 8.85 -4.06 6.77
N GLU A 159 9.11 -4.02 5.46
CA GLU A 159 8.04 -4.04 4.44
C GLU A 159 7.22 -5.32 4.52
N SER A 160 7.89 -6.46 4.75
CA SER A 160 7.21 -7.76 4.90
C SER A 160 6.30 -7.78 6.14
N ARG A 161 6.74 -7.20 7.26
CA ARG A 161 5.93 -7.10 8.47
C ARG A 161 4.70 -6.21 8.30
N LEU A 162 4.82 -5.08 7.61
CA LEU A 162 3.66 -4.24 7.32
C LEU A 162 2.66 -4.96 6.43
N ALA A 163 3.13 -5.70 5.43
CA ALA A 163 2.26 -6.48 4.55
C ALA A 163 1.49 -7.56 5.32
N ASP A 164 2.14 -8.28 6.23
CA ASP A 164 1.50 -9.32 7.07
C ASP A 164 0.43 -8.72 8.01
N GLU A 165 0.67 -7.51 8.54
CA GLU A 165 -0.27 -6.80 9.43
C GLU A 165 -1.37 -6.02 8.66
N GLY A 166 -1.32 -6.02 7.33
CA GLY A 166 -2.23 -5.24 6.48
C GLY A 166 -2.09 -3.72 6.72
N LEU A 167 -0.89 -3.26 7.02
CA LEU A 167 -0.58 -1.88 7.34
C LEU A 167 -0.02 -1.15 6.12
N PHE A 168 -0.48 0.09 5.96
CA PHE A 168 -0.04 1.01 4.93
C PHE A 168 0.86 2.11 5.53
N PRO A 169 2.14 2.21 5.13
CA PRO A 169 3.03 3.24 5.66
C PRO A 169 2.72 4.61 5.06
N LEU A 170 2.59 5.63 5.92
CA LEU A 170 2.51 7.04 5.53
C LEU A 170 3.85 7.76 5.71
N ARG A 171 4.68 7.29 6.65
CA ARG A 171 6.04 7.79 6.84
C ARG A 171 6.95 6.66 7.30
N VAL A 172 8.13 6.57 6.71
CA VAL A 172 9.19 5.63 7.10
C VAL A 172 10.50 6.39 7.17
N ILE A 173 11.26 6.16 8.23
CA ILE A 173 12.66 6.61 8.36
C ILE A 173 13.47 5.40 8.80
N GLU A 174 14.48 5.04 8.01
CA GLU A 174 15.47 4.03 8.35
C GLU A 174 16.82 4.71 8.57
N THR A 175 17.45 4.40 9.70
CA THR A 175 18.77 4.89 10.06
C THR A 175 19.78 3.76 10.20
N ASP A 176 21.05 4.05 9.91
CA ASP A 176 22.15 3.15 10.20
C ASP A 176 22.61 3.24 11.69
N LYS A 177 23.70 2.54 12.03
CA LYS A 177 24.28 2.58 13.38
C LYS A 177 24.79 3.95 13.83
N SER A 178 25.12 4.83 12.89
CA SER A 178 25.60 6.19 13.16
C SER A 178 24.43 7.12 13.47
N GLY A 179 23.21 6.69 13.15
CA GLY A 179 21.99 7.51 13.21
C GLY A 179 21.73 8.28 11.93
N ASP A 180 22.49 8.03 10.86
CA ASP A 180 22.29 8.69 9.58
C ASP A 180 21.10 8.06 8.85
N GLU A 181 20.23 8.90 8.27
CA GLU A 181 19.11 8.46 7.45
C GLU A 181 19.61 7.83 6.15
N VAL A 182 19.35 6.53 5.98
CA VAL A 182 19.72 5.78 4.78
C VAL A 182 18.54 5.54 3.86
N PHE A 183 17.32 5.64 4.39
CA PHE A 183 16.09 5.56 3.61
C PHE A 183 14.96 6.36 4.26
N ALA A 184 14.16 7.03 3.44
CA ALA A 184 12.92 7.67 3.83
C ALA A 184 11.83 7.45 2.80
N LEU A 185 10.60 7.28 3.30
CA LEU A 185 9.38 7.27 2.51
C LEU A 185 8.40 8.23 3.17
N GLU A 186 7.77 9.08 2.37
CA GLU A 186 6.72 9.98 2.82
C GLU A 186 5.56 9.97 1.82
N VAL A 187 4.35 9.70 2.30
CA VAL A 187 3.13 9.97 1.53
C VAL A 187 2.89 11.47 1.54
N THR A 188 2.88 12.08 0.37
CA THR A 188 2.77 13.53 0.20
C THR A 188 1.34 13.98 -0.09
N LYS A 189 0.52 13.09 -0.67
CA LYS A 189 -0.88 13.36 -1.01
C LYS A 189 -1.69 12.07 -1.11
N VAL A 190 -2.94 12.12 -0.66
CA VAL A 190 -3.94 11.05 -0.87
C VAL A 190 -5.20 11.67 -1.48
N GLU A 191 -5.77 11.00 -2.47
CA GLU A 191 -6.99 11.40 -3.17
C GLU A 191 -7.97 10.23 -3.20
N GLU A 192 -8.96 10.26 -2.31
CA GLU A 192 -10.08 9.31 -2.30
C GLU A 192 -11.07 9.67 -3.40
N ASN A 193 -10.84 9.15 -4.61
CA ASN A 193 -11.69 9.38 -5.78
C ASN A 193 -11.78 8.09 -6.60
N PRO A 194 -12.86 7.91 -7.38
CA PRO A 194 -12.95 6.81 -8.32
C PRO A 194 -11.75 6.77 -9.28
N VAL A 195 -11.19 5.58 -9.47
CA VAL A 195 -10.05 5.32 -10.34
C VAL A 195 -10.55 4.64 -11.62
N ASP A 196 -10.08 5.11 -12.77
CA ASP A 196 -10.45 4.56 -14.08
C ASP A 196 -9.98 3.10 -14.22
N ASP A 197 -10.89 2.21 -14.60
CA ASP A 197 -10.61 0.79 -14.83
C ASP A 197 -9.52 0.58 -15.88
N LEU A 198 -9.43 1.48 -16.87
CA LEU A 198 -8.44 1.40 -17.95
C LEU A 198 -6.99 1.41 -17.44
N LEU A 199 -6.73 2.02 -16.28
CA LEU A 199 -5.39 2.04 -15.67
C LEU A 199 -4.88 0.63 -15.30
N PHE A 200 -5.80 -0.31 -15.04
CA PHE A 200 -5.51 -1.69 -14.66
C PHE A 200 -5.61 -2.67 -15.84
N THR A 201 -5.85 -2.16 -17.05
CA THR A 201 -5.89 -2.97 -18.26
C THR A 201 -4.57 -2.91 -19.04
N LEU A 202 -4.32 -3.92 -19.86
CA LEU A 202 -3.18 -3.92 -20.78
C LEU A 202 -3.43 -2.88 -21.90
N PRO A 203 -2.46 -2.01 -22.22
CA PRO A 203 -2.61 -1.08 -23.33
C PRO A 203 -2.73 -1.81 -24.67
N GLU A 204 -3.52 -1.26 -25.58
CA GLU A 204 -3.71 -1.82 -26.91
C GLU A 204 -2.38 -1.92 -27.69
N GLY A 205 -2.20 -3.00 -28.44
CA GLY A 205 -1.01 -3.22 -29.27
C GLY A 205 0.23 -3.72 -28.50
N TYR A 206 0.16 -3.82 -27.18
CA TYR A 206 1.27 -4.38 -26.39
C TYR A 206 1.36 -5.89 -26.58
N ARG A 207 2.59 -6.40 -26.70
CA ARG A 207 2.86 -7.83 -26.83
C ARG A 207 3.48 -8.40 -25.57
N ARG A 208 3.08 -9.62 -25.21
CA ARG A 208 3.71 -10.32 -24.09
C ARG A 208 5.16 -10.61 -24.45
N PHE A 209 6.07 -10.15 -23.60
CA PHE A 209 7.43 -10.62 -23.55
C PHE A 209 7.46 -11.88 -22.68
N GLU A 210 7.66 -13.02 -23.31
CA GLU A 210 8.01 -14.24 -22.59
C GLU A 210 9.52 -14.19 -22.34
N MET A 211 9.93 -14.14 -21.07
CA MET A 211 11.33 -14.34 -20.75
C MET A 211 11.76 -15.68 -21.35
N PRO A 212 12.77 -15.72 -22.23
CA PRO A 212 13.38 -16.98 -22.64
C PRO A 212 13.74 -17.71 -21.36
N SER A 213 13.30 -18.96 -21.21
CA SER A 213 13.60 -19.78 -20.03
C SER A 213 15.07 -19.58 -19.68
N MET A 214 15.33 -18.86 -18.59
CA MET A 214 16.67 -18.64 -18.05
C MET A 214 17.13 -20.01 -17.60
N GLY A 215 17.74 -20.75 -18.53
CA GLY A 215 18.05 -22.16 -18.39
C GLY A 215 18.78 -22.41 -17.08
N GLY A 216 18.11 -23.11 -16.16
CA GLY A 216 18.76 -23.82 -15.07
C GLY A 216 19.22 -23.00 -13.87
N LEU A 217 18.63 -21.84 -13.56
CA LEU A 217 18.73 -21.32 -12.19
C LEU A 217 17.55 -21.85 -11.37
N PRO A 218 17.78 -22.69 -10.34
CA PRO A 218 16.70 -23.24 -9.53
C PRO A 218 16.04 -22.10 -8.77
N PHE A 219 14.81 -21.76 -9.17
CA PHE A 219 13.88 -21.15 -8.23
C PHE A 219 13.66 -22.21 -7.13
N GLY A 220 14.08 -21.86 -5.92
CA GLY A 220 14.35 -22.77 -4.81
C GLY A 220 13.26 -23.79 -4.51
N GLN A 221 13.72 -24.99 -4.13
CA GLN A 221 13.08 -25.78 -3.08
C GLN A 221 13.31 -25.12 -1.73
#